data_AF-A0A967H6K6-F1
#
_entry.id   AF-A0A967H6K6-F1
#
_cell.length_a   1.000
_cell.length_b   1.000
_cell.length_c   1.000
_cell.angle_alpha   90.00
_cell.angle_beta   90.00
_cell.angle_gamma   90.00
#
_symmetry.space_group_name_H-M   'P 1'
#
loop_
_entity.id
_entity.type
_entity.pdbx_description
1 polymer ?
#
loop_
_entity_poly.entity_id
_entity_poly.type
_entity_poly.pdbx_seq_one_letter_code
_entity_poly.pdbx_strand_id
1 'polypeptide(L)' 'DLFTPLCDSPASARTLAEIKGLDERGLAMLLDALAALGLLEKGGEHYQATEFSGQFLSKKSSSYLGHIIQHHHHLVDGWA' A
#
# COMPACT_ATOMS: atom_id res chain seq x y z
N ASP A 1 2.53 -1.28 -7.01
CA ASP A 1 3.07 -0.27 -6.07
C ASP A 1 1.95 0.71 -5.73
N LEU A 2 1.47 0.66 -4.48
CA LEU A 2 0.34 1.45 -3.97
C LEU A 2 0.79 2.49 -2.93
N PHE A 3 1.87 2.24 -2.18
CA PHE A 3 2.34 3.14 -1.14
C PHE A 3 2.95 4.41 -1.71
N THR A 4 3.75 4.30 -2.78
CA THR A 4 4.40 5.47 -3.39
C THR A 4 3.44 6.61 -3.74
N PRO A 5 2.33 6.40 -4.50
CA PRO A 5 1.38 7.49 -4.77
C PRO A 5 0.63 7.97 -3.51
N LEU A 6 0.38 7.08 -2.55
CA LEU A 6 -0.29 7.40 -1.28
C LEU A 6 0.61 8.16 -0.28
N CYS A 7 1.93 8.16 -0.49
CA CYS A 7 2.87 9.01 0.23
C CYS A 7 2.89 10.44 -0.31
N ASP A 8 2.73 10.59 -1.63
CA ASP A 8 2.78 11.90 -2.28
C ASP A 8 1.48 12.70 -2.01
N SER A 9 0.32 12.03 -2.05
CA SER A 9 -0.98 12.66 -1.81
C SER A 9 -2.06 11.65 -1.40
N PRO A 10 -3.01 12.02 -0.53
CA PRO A 10 -4.17 11.19 -0.25
C PRO A 10 -4.97 10.88 -1.52
N ALA A 11 -5.45 9.64 -1.67
CA ALA A 11 -6.22 9.23 -2.83
C ALA A 11 -7.36 8.28 -2.44
N SER A 12 -8.45 8.30 -3.21
CA SER A 12 -9.56 7.37 -3.05
C SER A 12 -9.28 6.03 -3.74
N ALA A 13 -10.00 4.98 -3.32
CA ALA A 13 -9.96 3.68 -3.99
C ALA A 13 -10.36 3.80 -5.47
N ARG A 14 -11.38 4.61 -5.78
CA ARG A 14 -11.82 4.89 -7.15
C ARG A 14 -10.70 5.51 -8.00
N THR A 15 -10.11 6.60 -7.54
CA THR A 15 -9.04 7.30 -8.27
C THR A 15 -7.85 6.37 -8.53
N LEU A 16 -7.46 5.58 -7.51
CA LEU A 16 -6.36 4.62 -7.68
C LEU A 16 -6.72 3.47 -8.62
N ALA A 17 -7.96 2.98 -8.56
CA ALA A 17 -8.46 1.93 -9.45
C ALA A 17 -8.44 2.38 -10.91
N GLU A 18 -8.91 3.60 -11.19
CA GLU A 18 -8.88 4.19 -12.54
C GLU A 18 -7.46 4.35 -13.07
N ILE A 19 -6.53 4.89 -12.27
CA ILE A 19 -5.14 5.12 -12.68
C ILE A 19 -4.40 3.80 -12.91
N LYS A 20 -4.71 2.75 -12.13
CA LYS A 20 -4.01 1.45 -12.19
C LYS A 20 -4.74 0.40 -13.03
N GLY A 21 -5.96 0.66 -13.50
CA GLY A 21 -6.80 -0.31 -14.19
C GLY A 21 -7.19 -1.51 -13.30
N LEU A 22 -7.50 -1.25 -12.03
CA LEU A 22 -7.87 -2.28 -11.04
C LEU A 22 -9.37 -2.27 -10.75
N ASP A 23 -9.88 -3.37 -10.17
CA ASP A 23 -11.25 -3.40 -9.64
C ASP A 23 -11.36 -2.50 -8.39
N GLU A 24 -12.28 -1.54 -8.42
CA GLU A 24 -12.47 -0.57 -7.34
C GLU A 24 -12.84 -1.24 -6.02
N ARG A 25 -13.74 -2.23 -6.05
CA ARG A 25 -14.24 -2.89 -4.83
C ARG A 25 -13.16 -3.72 -4.16
N GLY A 26 -12.42 -4.51 -4.95
CA GLY A 26 -11.29 -5.29 -4.49
C GLY A 26 -10.17 -4.40 -3.94
N LEU A 27 -9.89 -3.28 -4.63
CA LEU A 27 -8.90 -2.32 -4.17
C LEU A 27 -9.33 -1.63 -2.87
N ALA A 28 -10.60 -1.25 -2.73
CA ALA A 28 -11.13 -0.67 -1.50
C ALA A 28 -10.96 -1.63 -0.30
N MET A 29 -11.31 -2.92 -0.46
CA MET A 29 -11.09 -3.93 0.59
C MET A 29 -9.61 -4.06 0.98
N LEU A 30 -8.70 -4.03 0.00
CA LEU A 30 -7.27 -4.05 0.27
C LEU A 30 -6.82 -2.82 1.05
N LEU A 31 -7.24 -1.62 0.63
CA LEU A 31 -6.88 -0.36 1.28
C LEU A 31 -7.43 -0.28 2.70
N ASP A 32 -8.65 -0.75 2.93
CA ASP A 32 -9.25 -0.87 4.27
C ASP A 32 -8.46 -1.83 5.16
N ALA A 33 -8.04 -2.99 4.63
CA ALA A 33 -7.20 -3.92 5.38
C ALA A 33 -5.84 -3.32 5.73
N LEU A 34 -5.22 -2.59 4.80
CA LEU A 34 -3.95 -1.89 5.04
C LEU A 34 -4.11 -0.76 6.07
N ALA A 35 -5.25 -0.08 6.09
CA ALA A 35 -5.56 0.91 7.11
C ALA A 35 -5.77 0.27 8.49
N ALA A 36 -6.49 -0.86 8.56
CA ALA A 36 -6.67 -1.62 9.80
C ALA A 36 -5.35 -2.17 10.36
N LEU A 37 -4.38 -2.47 9.50
CA LEU A 37 -3.02 -2.87 9.88
C LEU A 37 -2.12 -1.68 10.30
N GLY A 38 -2.62 -0.44 10.28
CA GLY A 38 -1.86 0.76 10.63
C GLY A 38 -0.82 1.17 9.57
N LEU A 39 -0.93 0.64 8.36
CA LEU A 39 -0.05 0.99 7.24
C LEU A 39 -0.57 2.19 6.45
N LEU A 40 -1.88 2.41 6.46
CA LEU A 40 -2.53 3.58 5.88
C LEU A 40 -3.38 4.29 6.93
N GLU A 41 -3.59 5.58 6.75
CA GLU A 41 -4.63 6.34 7.43
C GLU A 41 -5.82 6.50 6.50
N LYS A 42 -7.03 6.24 7.01
CA LYS A 42 -8.28 6.42 6.27
C LYS A 42 -8.99 7.67 6.78
N GLY A 43 -9.19 8.65 5.90
CA GLY A 43 -9.94 9.88 6.14
C GLY A 43 -11.16 9.97 5.23
N GLY A 44 -12.31 9.50 5.71
CA GLY A 44 -13.51 9.37 4.87
C GLY A 44 -13.27 8.40 3.71
N GLU A 45 -13.35 8.91 2.48
CA GLU A 45 -13.14 8.14 1.24
C GLU A 45 -11.69 8.14 0.74
N HIS A 46 -10.76 8.76 1.48
CA HIS A 46 -9.36 8.88 1.09
C HIS A 46 -8.45 8.05 1.99
N TYR A 47 -7.40 7.52 1.39
CA TYR A 47 -6.32 6.80 2.05
C TYR A 47 -5.03 7.60 1.92
N GLN A 48 -4.18 7.54 2.93
CA GLN A 48 -2.84 8.13 2.91
C GLN A 48 -1.85 7.16 3.55
N ALA A 49 -0.61 7.10 3.07
CA ALA A 49 0.42 6.31 3.72
C ALA A 49 0.82 6.95 5.06
N THR A 50 0.93 6.12 6.11
CA THR A 50 1.52 6.57 7.38
C THR A 50 2.98 6.96 7.18
N GLU A 51 3.54 7.73 8.11
CA GLU A 51 4.98 8.07 8.10
C GLU A 51 5.86 6.81 8.09
N PHE A 52 5.47 5.78 8.84
CA PHE A 52 6.10 4.46 8.81
C PHE A 52 6.09 3.84 7.41
N SER A 53 4.92 3.78 6.76
CA SER A 53 4.80 3.23 5.40
C SER A 53 5.55 4.08 4.37
N GLY A 54 5.58 5.40 4.54
CA GLY A 54 6.38 6.29 3.69
C GLY A 54 7.87 6.06 3.83
N GLN A 55 8.35 5.87 5.06
CA GLN A 55 9.77 5.66 5.34
C GLN A 55 10.26 4.27 4.90
N PHE A 56 9.44 3.23 5.04
CA PHE A 56 9.91 1.86 4.88
C PHE A 56 9.27 1.08 3.73
N LEU A 57 8.10 1.50 3.22
CA LEU A 57 7.34 0.79 2.18
C LEU A 57 7.15 1.63 0.88
N SER A 58 7.56 2.89 0.87
CA SER A 58 7.64 3.70 -0.35
C SER A 58 8.90 3.38 -1.13
N LYS A 59 8.77 3.09 -2.43
CA LYS A 59 9.91 2.84 -3.31
C LYS A 59 10.80 4.06 -3.53
N LYS A 60 10.34 5.26 -3.14
CA LYS A 60 11.11 6.51 -3.19
C LYS A 60 11.99 6.74 -1.96
N SER A 61 11.79 5.98 -0.87
CA SER A 61 12.55 6.16 0.35
C SER A 61 13.96 5.56 0.22
N SER A 62 14.97 6.31 0.68
CA SER A 62 16.33 5.78 0.85
C SER A 62 16.42 4.64 1.89
N SER A 63 15.40 4.51 2.74
CA SER A 63 15.27 3.47 3.77
C SER A 63 14.27 2.37 3.38
N TYR A 64 13.98 2.21 2.08
CA TYR A 64 13.02 1.23 1.59
C TYR A 64 13.39 -0.20 2.02
N LEU A 65 12.58 -0.77 2.92
CA LEU A 65 12.71 -2.13 3.43
C LEU A 65 11.99 -3.17 2.55
N GLY A 66 11.31 -2.77 1.48
CA GLY A 66 10.60 -3.71 0.61
C GLY A 66 11.50 -4.76 -0.06
N HIS A 67 12.81 -4.49 -0.18
CA HIS A 67 13.78 -5.51 -0.61
C HIS A 67 13.90 -6.69 0.37
N ILE A 68 13.65 -6.49 1.67
CA ILE A 68 13.68 -7.57 2.69
C ILE A 68 12.41 -8.43 2.62
N ILE A 69 11.26 -7.82 2.32
CA ILE A 69 9.99 -8.56 2.09
C ILE A 69 10.05 -9.34 0.78
N GLN A 70 10.73 -8.83 -0.25
CA GLN A 70 10.93 -9.53 -1.51
C GLN A 70 11.78 -10.80 -1.35
N HIS A 71 12.73 -10.81 -0.40
CA HIS A 71 13.50 -12.02 -0.05
C HIS A 71 12.65 -13.10 0.65
N HIS A 72 11.54 -12.72 1.30
CA HIS A 72 10.56 -13.64 1.91
C HIS A 72 9.58 -14.25 0.90
N HIS A 73 9.60 -13.83 -0.37
CA HIS A 73 8.81 -14.45 -1.43
C HIS A 73 9.23 -15.91 -1.70
N HIS A 74 10.37 -16.35 -1.16
CA HIS A 74 10.81 -17.76 -1.18
C HIS A 74 10.38 -18.58 0.05
N LEU A 75 9.66 -18.00 1.02
CA LEU A 75 9.12 -18.73 2.18
C LEU A 75 7.64 -19.11 2.01
N VAL A 76 6.92 -18.44 1.11
CA VAL A 76 5.49 -18.72 0.84
C VAL A 76 5.31 -20.07 0.15
N ASP A 77 6.30 -20.52 -0.63
CA ASP A 77 6.35 -21.87 -1.22
C ASP A 77 6.46 -22.99 -0.18
N GLY A 78 6.84 -22.68 1.08
CA GLY A 78 6.88 -23.63 2.18
C GLY A 78 5.57 -23.78 2.96
N TRP A 79 4.54 -23.00 2.60
CA TRP A 79 3.21 -23.01 3.22
C TRP A 79 2.09 -23.30 2.20
N ALA A 80 2.45 -23.73 0.97
CA ALA A 80 1.53 -24.24 -0.03
C ALA A 80 1.38 -25.77 0.07
#